data_AF-A0A3A9WFB8-F1
#
_entry.id   AF-A0A3A9WFB8-F1
#
_cell.length_a   1.000
_cell.length_b   1.000
_cell.length_c   1.000
_cell.angle_alpha   90.00
_cell.angle_beta   90.00
_cell.angle_gamma   90.00
#
_symmetry.space_group_name_H-M   'P 1'
#
loop_
_entity.id
_entity.type
_entity.pdbx_description
1 polymer ?
#
loop_
_entity_poly.entity_id
_entity_poly.type
_entity_poly.pdbx_seq_one_letter_code
_entity_poly.pdbx_strand_id
1 'polypeptide(L)'
;MAGDARGAAGERSPDSWTGAPDPLLALARRDLAFYERVRDNNRRLHRLVELGALAAASGTVIAAGLRAEPWLTATIAGVTLFCTGFRQVFGPGPRWAVAGQAWDALRRALDRYQLLPEAERDEAARAELLAAVEAIRAEETRQWAERQRQQAAPGEPPALP
;
A
#
# COMPACT_ATOMS: atom_id res chain seq x y z
N MET A 1 -33.93 -19.87 -31.49
CA MET A 1 -33.41 -18.49 -31.44
C MET A 1 -33.54 -18.00 -30.01
N ALA A 2 -32.46 -18.09 -29.24
CA ALA A 2 -32.41 -17.65 -27.85
C ALA A 2 -31.56 -16.38 -27.80
N GLY A 3 -32.17 -15.30 -27.32
CA GLY A 3 -31.60 -13.97 -27.25
C GLY A 3 -30.43 -13.88 -26.30
N ASP A 4 -29.44 -13.12 -26.76
CA ASP A 4 -28.25 -12.71 -26.06
C ASP A 4 -28.60 -11.79 -24.88
N ALA A 5 -28.34 -12.28 -23.67
CA ALA A 5 -28.50 -11.55 -22.41
C ALA A 5 -27.16 -11.41 -21.70
N ARG A 6 -26.14 -10.89 -22.41
CA ARG A 6 -24.85 -10.48 -21.81
C ARG A 6 -24.54 -9.00 -22.05
N GLY A 7 -25.56 -8.15 -21.99
CA GLY A 7 -25.39 -6.71 -21.78
C GLY A 7 -25.24 -6.40 -20.28
N ALA A 8 -24.26 -5.54 -19.95
CA ALA A 8 -24.11 -4.82 -18.68
C ALA A 8 -23.34 -5.50 -17.53
N ALA A 9 -22.13 -5.99 -17.80
CA ALA A 9 -21.03 -5.69 -16.89
C ALA A 9 -20.18 -4.61 -17.57
N GLY A 10 -20.44 -3.34 -17.24
CA GLY A 10 -19.66 -2.22 -17.76
C GLY A 10 -18.19 -2.41 -17.41
N GLU A 11 -17.40 -2.85 -18.38
CA GLU A 11 -15.96 -2.73 -18.36
C GLU A 11 -15.64 -1.25 -18.17
N ARG A 12 -15.30 -0.87 -16.93
CA ARG A 12 -14.67 0.42 -16.66
C ARG A 12 -13.34 0.41 -17.39
N SER A 13 -13.34 0.92 -18.61
CA SER A 13 -12.15 1.04 -19.43
C SER A 13 -11.06 1.73 -18.60
N PRO A 14 -9.82 1.22 -18.60
CA PRO A 14 -8.71 1.75 -17.78
C PRO A 14 -8.44 3.25 -17.99
N ASP A 15 -8.94 3.80 -19.10
CA ASP A 15 -8.82 5.19 -19.53
C ASP A 15 -10.09 6.03 -19.37
N SER A 16 -11.08 5.54 -18.62
CA SER A 16 -12.36 6.24 -18.34
C SER A 16 -12.22 7.64 -17.73
N TRP A 17 -11.04 8.00 -17.24
CA TRP A 17 -10.71 9.33 -16.71
C TRP A 17 -10.40 10.36 -17.81
N THR A 18 -10.04 9.93 -19.02
CA THR A 18 -9.71 10.83 -20.14
C THR A 18 -10.93 11.55 -20.72
N GLY A 19 -12.13 10.98 -20.56
CA GLY A 19 -13.40 11.59 -20.97
C GLY A 19 -14.04 12.52 -19.92
N ALA A 20 -13.40 12.75 -18.78
CA ALA A 20 -13.92 13.66 -17.77
C ALA A 20 -13.76 15.14 -18.18
N PRO A 21 -14.60 16.07 -17.69
CA PRO A 21 -14.47 17.50 -17.96
C PRO A 21 -13.09 18.06 -17.54
N ASP A 22 -12.51 17.48 -16.50
CA ASP A 22 -11.14 17.73 -16.06
C ASP A 22 -10.43 16.36 -15.86
N PRO A 23 -9.72 15.87 -16.90
CA PRO A 23 -9.06 14.57 -16.86
C PRO A 23 -7.96 14.47 -15.80
N LEU A 24 -7.23 15.56 -15.56
CA LEU A 24 -6.15 15.58 -14.57
C LEU A 24 -6.70 15.48 -13.15
N LEU A 25 -7.79 16.20 -12.87
CA LEU A 25 -8.49 16.09 -11.59
C LEU A 25 -9.05 14.67 -11.39
N ALA A 26 -9.59 14.05 -12.45
CA ALA A 26 -10.08 12.68 -12.39
C ALA A 26 -8.95 11.67 -12.10
N LEU A 27 -7.79 11.83 -12.73
CA LEU A 27 -6.60 11.02 -12.47
C LEU A 27 -6.13 11.19 -11.02
N ALA A 28 -5.97 12.42 -10.55
CA ALA A 28 -5.50 12.70 -9.19
C ALA A 28 -6.46 12.14 -8.11
N ARG A 29 -7.78 12.21 -8.34
CA ARG A 29 -8.78 11.59 -7.43
C ARG A 29 -8.68 10.07 -7.41
N ARG A 30 -8.45 9.45 -8.58
CA ARG A 30 -8.25 8.00 -8.68
C ARG A 30 -7.00 7.56 -7.90
N ASP A 31 -5.91 8.27 -8.07
CA ASP A 31 -4.64 8.01 -7.36
C ASP A 31 -4.83 8.20 -5.85
N LEU A 32 -5.52 9.25 -5.42
CA LEU A 32 -5.84 9.47 -4.02
C LEU A 32 -6.63 8.32 -3.40
N ALA A 33 -7.68 7.85 -4.11
CA ALA A 33 -8.48 6.71 -3.66
C ALA A 33 -7.66 5.40 -3.65
N PHE A 34 -6.70 5.25 -4.56
CA PHE A 34 -5.77 4.12 -4.53
C PHE A 34 -4.89 4.16 -3.28
N TYR A 35 -4.24 5.29 -2.99
CA TYR A 35 -3.39 5.41 -1.80
C TYR A 35 -4.17 5.24 -0.50
N GLU A 36 -5.42 5.72 -0.43
CA GLU A 36 -6.29 5.49 0.71
C GLU A 36 -6.53 4.00 0.97
N ARG A 37 -6.91 3.26 -0.08
CA ARG A 37 -7.14 1.80 0.00
C ARG A 37 -5.87 1.06 0.41
N VAL A 38 -4.73 1.42 -0.19
CA VAL A 38 -3.43 0.80 0.13
C VAL A 38 -3.05 1.07 1.58
N ARG A 39 -3.16 2.32 2.05
CA ARG A 39 -2.90 2.71 3.44
C ARG A 39 -3.76 1.91 4.42
N ASP A 40 -5.07 1.87 4.19
CA ASP A 40 -6.00 1.20 5.09
C ASP A 40 -5.84 -0.31 5.10
N ASN A 41 -5.61 -0.93 3.95
CA ASN A 41 -5.37 -2.37 3.88
C ASN A 41 -4.07 -2.76 4.58
N ASN A 42 -2.97 -2.01 4.36
CA ASN A 42 -1.70 -2.27 5.04
C ASN A 42 -1.80 -2.04 6.55
N ARG A 43 -2.55 -1.03 6.99
CA ARG A 43 -2.83 -0.79 8.42
C ARG A 43 -3.57 -1.97 9.06
N ARG A 44 -4.60 -2.51 8.39
CA ARG A 44 -5.35 -3.68 8.86
C ARG A 44 -4.45 -4.92 8.92
N LEU A 45 -3.71 -5.20 7.85
CA LEU A 45 -2.80 -6.35 7.78
C LEU A 45 -1.70 -6.27 8.85
N HIS A 46 -1.11 -5.09 9.06
CA HIS A 46 -0.11 -4.90 10.10
C HIS A 46 -0.68 -5.23 11.49
N ARG A 47 -1.87 -4.71 11.83
CA ARG A 47 -2.53 -5.00 13.10
C ARG A 47 -2.84 -6.49 13.27
N LEU A 48 -3.34 -7.15 12.22
CA LEU A 48 -3.64 -8.59 12.27
C LEU A 48 -2.38 -9.42 12.53
N VAL A 49 -1.26 -9.06 11.91
CA VAL A 49 0.01 -9.77 12.08
C VAL A 49 0.61 -9.53 13.47
N GLU A 50 0.51 -8.31 14.00
CA GLU A 50 0.91 -8.01 15.37
C GLU A 50 0.09 -8.81 16.39
N LEU A 51 -1.23 -8.81 16.24
CA LEU A 51 -2.12 -9.58 17.11
C LEU A 51 -1.86 -11.09 17.01
N GLY A 52 -1.62 -11.61 15.81
CA GLY A 52 -1.25 -13.01 15.60
C GLY A 52 0.07 -13.38 16.29
N ALA A 53 1.08 -12.51 16.18
CA ALA A 53 2.36 -12.72 16.86
C ALA A 53 2.22 -12.69 18.39
N LEU A 54 1.45 -11.75 18.93
CA LEU A 54 1.16 -11.68 20.37
C LEU A 54 0.40 -12.92 20.85
N ALA A 55 -0.64 -13.33 20.12
CA ALA A 55 -1.41 -14.52 20.45
C ALA A 55 -0.56 -15.80 20.43
N ALA A 56 0.34 -15.94 19.45
CA ALA A 56 1.26 -17.08 19.37
C ALA A 56 2.27 -17.08 20.53
N ALA A 57 2.84 -15.91 20.86
CA ALA A 57 3.76 -15.78 22.00
C ALA A 57 3.07 -16.15 23.32
N SER A 58 1.87 -15.60 23.58
CA SER A 58 1.08 -15.95 24.78
C SER A 58 0.68 -17.42 24.78
N GLY A 59 0.27 -17.97 23.64
CA GLY A 59 -0.10 -19.38 23.48
C GLY A 59 1.05 -20.33 23.81
N THR A 60 2.29 -19.95 23.46
CA THR A 60 3.49 -20.76 23.76
C THR A 60 3.66 -20.94 25.27
N VAL A 61 3.46 -19.88 26.05
CA VAL A 61 3.57 -19.92 27.52
C VAL A 61 2.50 -20.83 28.12
N ILE A 62 1.26 -20.73 27.63
CA ILE A 62 0.14 -21.57 28.09
C ILE A 62 0.40 -23.04 27.75
N ALA A 63 0.81 -23.32 26.51
CA ALA A 63 1.11 -24.68 26.05
C ALA A 63 2.23 -25.33 26.87
N ALA A 64 3.29 -24.58 27.16
CA ALA A 64 4.38 -25.05 28.00
C ALA A 64 3.92 -25.37 29.43
N GLY A 65 3.11 -24.48 30.04
CA GLY A 65 2.60 -24.67 31.41
C GLY A 65 1.66 -25.87 31.55
N LEU A 66 0.88 -26.16 30.51
CA LEU A 66 -0.08 -27.28 30.50
C LEU A 66 0.51 -28.61 30.04
N ARG A 67 1.81 -28.67 29.67
CA ARG A 67 2.41 -29.82 28.99
C ARG A 67 1.58 -30.26 27.78
N ALA A 68 1.20 -29.28 26.96
CA ALA A 68 0.27 -29.47 25.86
C ALA A 68 0.72 -30.54 24.86
N GLU A 69 -0.26 -31.16 24.20
CA GLU A 69 0.00 -32.16 23.16
C GLU A 69 0.83 -31.59 22.01
N PRO A 70 1.65 -32.42 21.34
CA PRO A 70 2.59 -31.97 20.31
C PRO A 70 1.96 -31.15 19.19
N TRP A 71 0.71 -31.44 18.80
CA TRP A 71 0.02 -30.73 17.72
C TRP A 71 -0.29 -29.27 18.07
N LEU A 72 -0.56 -28.95 19.34
CA LEU A 72 -0.77 -27.57 19.80
C LEU A 72 0.51 -26.75 19.67
N THR A 73 1.61 -27.30 20.19
CA THR A 73 2.93 -26.66 20.12
C THR A 73 3.37 -26.45 18.67
N ALA A 74 3.15 -27.45 17.81
CA ALA A 74 3.44 -27.34 16.37
C ALA A 74 2.60 -26.26 15.69
N THR A 75 1.32 -26.13 16.05
CA THR A 75 0.43 -25.08 15.49
C THR A 75 0.90 -23.69 15.90
N ILE A 76 1.25 -23.49 17.18
CA ILE A 76 1.75 -22.21 17.69
C ILE A 76 3.08 -21.83 17.04
N ALA A 77 4.00 -22.78 16.89
CA ALA A 77 5.26 -22.57 16.19
C ALA A 77 5.03 -22.21 14.71
N GLY A 78 4.11 -22.91 14.03
CA GLY A 78 3.72 -22.64 12.65
C GLY A 78 3.16 -21.22 12.45
N VAL A 79 2.27 -20.78 13.33
CA VAL A 79 1.72 -19.41 13.31
C VAL A 79 2.84 -18.38 13.54
N THR A 80 3.76 -18.64 14.46
CA THR A 80 4.90 -17.74 14.73
C THR A 80 5.79 -17.59 13.50
N LEU A 81 6.12 -18.70 12.84
CA LEU A 81 6.93 -18.69 11.61
C LEU A 81 6.21 -17.97 10.47
N PHE A 82 4.90 -18.23 10.30
CA PHE A 82 4.06 -17.54 9.33
C PHE A 82 4.04 -16.03 9.57
N CYS A 83 3.78 -15.57 10.79
CA CYS A 83 3.79 -14.15 11.13
C CYS A 83 5.15 -13.52 10.86
N THR A 84 6.24 -14.22 11.17
CA THR A 84 7.61 -13.75 10.93
C THR A 84 7.89 -13.61 9.43
N GLY A 85 7.62 -14.65 8.65
CA GLY A 85 7.81 -14.62 7.19
C GLY A 85 6.92 -13.58 6.52
N PHE A 86 5.67 -13.43 6.96
CA PHE A 86 4.76 -12.42 6.45
C PHE A 86 5.28 -11.00 6.68
N ARG A 87 5.85 -10.70 7.86
CA ARG A 87 6.48 -9.40 8.14
C ARG A 87 7.64 -9.12 7.21
N GLN A 88 8.49 -10.12 6.97
CA GLN A 88 9.67 -9.99 6.11
C GLN A 88 9.29 -9.76 4.64
N VAL A 89 8.36 -10.57 4.12
CA VAL A 89 7.97 -10.52 2.70
C VAL A 89 7.12 -9.29 2.38
N PHE A 90 6.15 -8.98 3.24
CA PHE A 90 5.15 -7.96 2.92
C PHE A 90 5.41 -6.61 3.56
N GLY A 91 6.20 -6.51 4.64
CA GLY A 91 6.52 -5.25 5.30
C GLY A 91 5.34 -4.28 5.47
N PRO A 92 4.16 -4.71 5.95
CA PRO A 92 2.94 -3.89 5.95
C PRO A 92 3.06 -2.64 6.83
N GLY A 93 3.95 -2.66 7.84
CA GLY A 93 4.33 -1.53 8.67
C GLY A 93 4.90 -0.36 7.84
N PRO A 94 6.12 -0.47 7.29
CA PRO A 94 6.69 0.57 6.44
C PRO A 94 5.78 0.97 5.26
N ARG A 95 5.04 0.02 4.69
CA ARG A 95 4.13 0.28 3.55
C ARG A 95 2.93 1.18 3.91
N TRP A 96 2.34 1.05 5.10
CA TRP A 96 1.22 1.93 5.47
C TRP A 96 1.68 3.37 5.65
N ALA A 97 2.87 3.59 6.21
CA ALA A 97 3.40 4.92 6.47
C ALA A 97 3.72 5.66 5.16
N VAL A 98 4.41 4.99 4.23
CA VAL A 98 4.71 5.54 2.90
C VAL A 98 3.43 5.88 2.12
N ALA A 99 2.46 4.95 2.09
CA ALA A 99 1.18 5.21 1.43
C ALA A 99 0.40 6.35 2.11
N GLY A 100 0.52 6.51 3.42
CA GLY A 100 -0.06 7.63 4.17
C GLY A 100 0.55 8.98 3.80
N GLN A 101 1.88 9.04 3.67
CA GLN A 101 2.59 10.25 3.25
C GLN A 101 2.22 10.65 1.82
N ALA A 102 2.18 9.69 0.89
CA ALA A 102 1.76 9.94 -0.50
C ALA A 102 0.29 10.42 -0.57
N TRP A 103 -0.60 9.81 0.23
CA TRP A 103 -2.00 10.23 0.33
C TRP A 103 -2.14 11.66 0.86
N ASP A 104 -1.44 12.01 1.96
CA ASP A 104 -1.50 13.36 2.54
C ASP A 104 -0.95 14.41 1.57
N ALA A 105 0.16 14.12 0.89
CA ALA A 105 0.76 15.03 -0.09
C ALA A 105 -0.18 15.26 -1.28
N LEU A 106 -0.74 14.19 -1.84
CA LEU A 106 -1.67 14.27 -2.97
C LEU A 106 -2.96 14.99 -2.56
N ARG A 107 -3.47 14.72 -1.36
CA ARG A 107 -4.66 15.40 -0.84
C ARG A 107 -4.45 16.91 -0.73
N ARG A 108 -3.32 17.36 -0.17
CA ARG A 108 -3.01 18.80 -0.09
C ARG A 108 -2.86 19.45 -1.47
N ALA A 109 -2.27 18.76 -2.44
CA ALA A 109 -2.19 19.28 -3.82
C ALA A 109 -3.58 19.39 -4.46
N LEU A 110 -4.42 18.38 -4.26
CA LEU A 110 -5.79 18.36 -4.76
C LEU A 110 -6.65 19.46 -4.11
N ASP A 111 -6.53 19.64 -2.80
CA ASP A 111 -7.25 20.66 -2.05
C ASP A 111 -6.85 22.06 -2.55
N ARG A 112 -5.55 22.33 -2.75
CA ARG A 112 -5.07 23.60 -3.34
C ARG A 112 -5.66 23.85 -4.73
N TYR A 113 -5.67 22.84 -5.60
CA TYR A 113 -6.24 22.96 -6.94
C TYR A 113 -7.76 23.18 -6.91
N GLN A 114 -8.48 22.53 -5.98
CA GLN A 114 -9.93 22.68 -5.87
C GLN A 114 -10.37 23.99 -5.21
N LEU A 115 -9.52 24.59 -4.37
CA LEU A 115 -9.77 25.91 -3.79
C LEU A 115 -9.74 27.04 -4.83
N LEU A 116 -9.08 26.82 -5.98
CA LEU A 116 -9.16 27.75 -7.11
C LEU A 116 -10.58 27.75 -7.70
N PRO A 117 -11.17 28.94 -7.97
CA PRO A 117 -12.37 29.07 -8.78
C PRO A 117 -12.21 28.35 -10.12
N GLU A 118 -13.29 27.81 -10.69
CA GLU A 118 -13.21 27.07 -11.97
C GLU A 118 -12.61 27.90 -13.11
N ALA A 119 -12.85 29.22 -13.11
CA ALA A 119 -12.26 30.14 -14.09
C ALA A 119 -10.74 30.33 -13.95
N GLU A 120 -10.18 30.05 -12.77
CA GLU A 120 -8.75 30.16 -12.45
C GLU A 120 -8.02 28.81 -12.51
N ARG A 121 -8.73 27.71 -12.81
CA ARG A 121 -8.14 26.37 -13.06
C ARG A 121 -7.61 26.27 -14.50
N ASP A 122 -6.72 27.20 -14.80
CA ASP A 122 -6.07 27.33 -16.09
C ASP A 122 -4.97 26.28 -16.29
N GLU A 123 -4.27 26.39 -17.42
CA GLU A 123 -3.19 25.46 -17.76
C GLU A 123 -2.05 25.50 -16.75
N ALA A 124 -1.78 26.64 -16.11
CA ALA A 124 -0.74 26.75 -15.10
C ALA A 124 -1.13 26.01 -13.81
N ALA A 125 -2.37 26.16 -13.34
CA ALA A 125 -2.88 25.40 -12.20
C ALA A 125 -2.88 23.88 -12.46
N ARG A 126 -3.19 23.47 -13.69
CA ARG A 126 -3.13 22.06 -14.11
C ARG A 126 -1.68 21.56 -14.15
N ALA A 127 -0.75 22.34 -14.70
CA ALA A 127 0.66 22.00 -14.72
C ALA A 127 1.24 21.84 -13.30
N GLU A 128 0.83 22.69 -12.34
CA GLU A 128 1.25 22.57 -10.95
C GLU A 128 0.72 21.27 -10.30
N LEU A 129 -0.54 20.94 -10.52
CA LEU A 129 -1.12 19.68 -10.01
C LEU A 129 -0.43 18.47 -10.63
N LEU A 130 -0.15 18.49 -11.93
CA LEU A 130 0.56 17.41 -12.61
C LEU A 130 1.99 17.24 -12.06
N ALA A 131 2.72 18.34 -11.90
CA ALA A 131 4.06 18.33 -11.32
C ALA A 131 4.05 17.74 -9.90
N ALA A 132 3.03 18.05 -9.09
CA ALA A 132 2.88 17.45 -7.76
C ALA A 132 2.62 15.93 -7.82
N VAL A 133 1.77 15.46 -8.73
CA VAL A 133 1.52 14.02 -8.95
C VAL A 133 2.79 13.30 -9.38
N GLU A 134 3.53 13.86 -10.33
CA GLU A 134 4.78 13.29 -10.83
C GLU A 134 5.87 13.24 -9.75
N ALA A 135 5.98 14.30 -8.95
CA ALA A 135 6.94 14.36 -7.84
C ALA A 135 6.67 13.25 -6.81
N ILE A 136 5.40 13.00 -6.47
CA ILE A 136 5.01 11.91 -5.54
C ILE A 136 5.41 10.55 -6.13
N ARG A 137 5.09 10.29 -7.40
CA ARG A 137 5.44 9.03 -8.07
C ARG A 137 6.95 8.82 -8.19
N ALA A 138 7.69 9.88 -8.50
CA ALA A 138 9.15 9.85 -8.59
C ALA A 138 9.79 9.54 -7.23
N GLU A 139 9.24 10.09 -6.15
CA GLU A 139 9.69 9.80 -4.79
C GLU A 139 9.42 8.35 -4.40
N GLU A 140 8.24 7.80 -4.71
CA GLU A 140 7.94 6.38 -4.45
C GLU A 140 8.90 5.44 -5.19
N THR A 141 9.22 5.77 -6.44
CA THR A 141 10.17 5.00 -7.25
C THR A 141 11.57 5.04 -6.63
N ARG A 142 12.02 6.21 -6.17
CA ARG A 142 13.30 6.36 -5.45
C ARG A 142 13.34 5.55 -4.16
N GLN A 143 12.30 5.65 -3.33
CA GLN A 143 12.20 4.89 -2.08
C GLN A 143 12.12 3.38 -2.30
N TRP A 144 11.50 2.93 -3.39
CA TRP A 144 11.53 1.52 -3.77
C TRP A 144 12.94 1.07 -4.16
N ALA A 145 13.63 1.82 -5.02
CA ALA A 145 14.99 1.52 -5.43
C ALA A 145 15.97 1.51 -4.26
N GLU A 146 15.81 2.44 -3.31
CA GLU A 146 16.64 2.50 -2.11
C GLU A 146 16.42 1.31 -1.18
N ARG A 147 15.16 0.89 -0.97
CA ARG A 147 14.85 -0.33 -0.20
C ARG A 147 15.44 -1.58 -0.85
N GLN A 148 15.40 -1.69 -2.18
CA GLN A 148 16.02 -2.80 -2.90
C GLN A 148 17.54 -2.83 -2.68
N ARG A 149 18.21 -1.67 -2.76
CA ARG A 149 19.66 -1.57 -2.47
C ARG A 149 20.00 -1.99 -1.05
N GLN A 150 19.22 -1.55 -0.05
CA GLN A 150 19.43 -1.92 1.35
C GLN A 150 19.22 -3.43 1.59
N GLN A 151 18.27 -4.05 0.88
CA GLN A 151 18.02 -5.49 0.97
C GLN A 151 19.06 -6.35 0.24
N ALA A 152 19.73 -5.80 -0.78
CA ALA A 152 20.81 -6.47 -1.51
C ALA A 152 22.17 -6.39 -0.78
N ALA A 153 22.32 -5.49 0.20
CA ALA A 153 23.57 -5.25 0.93
C ALA A 153 23.92 -6.18 2.12
N PRO A 154 23.23 -7.29 2.46
CA PRO A 154 23.73 -8.24 3.44
C PRO A 154 24.44 -9.41 2.76
N GLY A 155 25.76 -9.33 2.58
CA GLY A 155 26.51 -10.49 2.09
C GLY A 155 27.95 -10.31 1.59
N GLU A 156 28.58 -9.14 1.70
CA GLU A 156 30.00 -9.02 1.32
C GLU A 156 30.87 -9.15 2.58
N PRO A 157 31.44 -10.34 2.88
CA PRO A 157 32.45 -10.44 3.92
C PRO A 157 33.64 -9.55 3.52
N PRO A 158 34.32 -8.91 4.48
CA PRO A 158 35.49 -8.10 4.19
C PRO A 158 36.52 -8.96 3.44
N ALA A 159 36.94 -8.50 2.27
CA ALA A 159 38.09 -9.07 1.58
C ALA A 159 39.28 -8.96 2.54
N LEU A 160 39.70 -10.09 3.09
CA LEU A 160 40.89 -10.14 3.94
C LEU A 160 42.12 -9.88 3.05
N PRO A 161 43.08 -9.06 3.54
CA PRO A 161 44.30 -8.71 2.81
C PRO A 161 45.23 -9.90 2.58
#